data_AF-F7NK62-F1
#
_entry.id   AF-F7NK62-F1
#
_cell.length_a   1.000
_cell.length_b   1.000
_cell.length_c   1.000
_cell.angle_alpha   90.00
_cell.angle_beta   90.00
_cell.angle_gamma   90.00
#
_symmetry.space_group_name_H-M   'P 1'
#
loop_
_entity.id
_entity.type
_entity.pdbx_description
1 polymer ?
#
loop_
_entity_poly.entity_id
_entity_poly.type
_entity_poly.pdbx_seq_one_letter_code
_entity_poly.pdbx_strand_id
1 'polypeptide(L)'
;MDVVGEHFYIDHNKVHGGLIIKTKEGEHLASIGDFVIKGVVGEFYPCKPDVFEMTYEKEETKYVKLQHDLLTSKYTEVYHEPGSEMQYGAPHRFTVIGNHDDYFGIPLAEIHFQEGPIKECGVNGVCNEDLIAMVICRLEHFQKGQFACRENALAITKLEEALLWLRKRTMGREQRGVEGTNQV
;
A
#
# COMPACT_ATOMS: atom_id res chain seq x y z
N MET A 1 10.16 33.38 18.80
CA MET A 1 9.27 32.44 19.53
C MET A 1 10.00 31.13 19.47
N ASP A 2 10.62 30.73 20.58
CA ASP A 2 11.53 29.59 20.59
C ASP A 2 10.69 28.33 20.69
N VAL A 3 10.69 27.52 19.63
CA VAL A 3 10.01 26.22 19.62
C VAL A 3 10.98 25.21 20.22
N VAL A 4 10.64 24.73 21.42
CA VAL A 4 11.42 23.74 22.17
C VAL A 4 10.61 22.46 22.30
N GLY A 5 11.12 21.38 21.74
CA GLY A 5 10.65 20.02 21.96
C GLY A 5 11.54 19.25 22.93
N GLU A 6 11.14 18.02 23.25
CA GLU A 6 11.90 17.12 24.13
C GLU A 6 13.29 16.82 23.55
N HIS A 7 13.36 16.53 22.24
CA HIS A 7 14.59 16.09 21.56
C HIS A 7 15.26 17.16 20.68
N PHE A 8 14.55 18.24 20.34
CA PHE A 8 15.06 19.26 19.44
C PHE A 8 14.58 20.66 19.81
N TYR A 9 15.29 21.68 19.36
CA TYR A 9 14.86 23.07 19.45
C TYR A 9 15.39 23.89 18.27
N ILE A 10 14.79 25.06 18.06
CA ILE A 10 15.19 25.99 16.98
C ILE A 10 15.94 27.17 17.59
N ASP A 11 17.14 27.42 17.08
CA ASP A 11 17.92 28.63 17.36
C ASP A 11 18.46 29.21 16.05
N HIS A 12 17.83 30.31 15.61
CA HIS A 12 18.15 30.97 14.36
C HIS A 12 19.56 31.58 14.32
N ASN A 13 20.20 31.80 15.48
CA ASN A 13 21.58 32.31 15.53
C ASN A 13 22.60 31.19 15.32
N LYS A 14 22.26 29.96 15.72
CA LYS A 14 23.14 28.78 15.58
C LYS A 14 22.97 28.08 14.23
N VAL A 15 21.74 27.98 13.72
CA VAL A 15 21.46 27.35 12.42
C VAL A 15 20.41 28.16 11.66
N HIS A 16 20.81 28.71 10.52
CA HIS A 16 19.92 29.53 9.71
C HIS A 16 18.80 28.67 9.09
N GLY A 17 17.62 28.69 9.69
CA GLY A 17 16.43 27.95 9.24
C GLY A 17 16.45 26.45 9.57
N GLY A 18 17.42 25.98 10.34
CA GLY A 18 17.55 24.58 10.74
C GLY A 18 17.11 24.30 12.17
N LEU A 19 17.46 23.12 12.66
CA LEU A 19 17.12 22.63 14.00
C LEU A 19 18.35 22.09 14.72
N ILE A 20 18.32 22.14 16.04
CA ILE A 20 19.34 21.55 16.91
C ILE A 20 18.77 20.31 17.56
N ILE A 21 19.45 19.18 17.40
CA ILE A 21 19.09 17.90 18.00
C ILE A 21 19.94 17.67 19.24
N LYS A 22 19.27 17.38 20.36
CA LYS A 22 19.92 17.00 21.62
C LYS A 22 20.23 15.51 21.57
N THR A 23 21.51 15.17 21.57
CA THR A 23 21.98 13.78 21.58
C THR A 23 22.75 13.50 22.87
N LYS A 24 23.15 12.24 23.10
CA LYS A 24 24.01 11.89 24.24
C LYS A 24 25.45 12.41 24.08
N GLU A 25 25.86 12.71 22.85
CA GLU A 25 27.21 13.21 22.52
C GLU A 25 27.28 14.73 22.51
N GLY A 26 26.12 15.41 22.57
CA GLY A 26 26.02 16.86 22.58
C GLY A 26 24.92 17.36 21.65
N GLU A 27 24.97 18.65 21.36
CA GLU A 27 24.06 19.29 20.41
C GLU A 27 24.57 19.12 18.98
N HIS A 28 23.72 18.61 18.09
CA HIS A 28 24.03 18.47 16.66
C HIS A 28 23.13 19.37 15.83
N LEU A 29 23.71 19.97 14.78
CA LEU A 29 23.01 20.90 13.89
C LEU A 29 22.46 20.16 12.67
N ALA A 30 21.16 20.29 12.42
CA ALA A 30 20.53 19.86 11.16
C ALA A 30 20.12 21.09 10.36
N SER A 31 20.58 21.17 9.12
CA SER A 31 20.16 22.20 8.16
C SER A 31 18.95 21.71 7.35
N ILE A 32 18.25 22.65 6.72
CA ILE A 32 17.19 22.31 5.76
C ILE A 32 17.77 21.40 4.67
N GLY A 33 17.11 20.27 4.44
CA GLY A 33 17.54 19.24 3.48
C GLY A 33 18.32 18.09 4.11
N ASP A 34 18.76 18.19 5.37
CA ASP A 34 19.33 17.05 6.09
C ASP A 34 18.22 16.08 6.50
N PHE A 35 18.51 14.78 6.49
CA PHE A 35 17.66 13.77 7.10
C PHE A 35 17.77 13.84 8.62
N VAL A 36 16.69 13.51 9.33
CA VAL A 36 16.71 13.24 10.77
C VAL A 36 16.48 11.74 10.95
N ILE A 37 17.52 11.03 11.35
CA ILE A 37 17.47 9.57 11.56
C ILE A 37 17.35 9.25 13.05
N LYS A 38 16.73 8.12 13.36
CA LYS A 38 16.60 7.60 14.74
C LYS A 38 17.48 6.38 14.92
N GLY A 39 18.41 6.43 15.87
CA GLY A 39 19.26 5.32 16.27
C GLY A 39 18.49 4.21 16.99
N VAL A 40 19.12 3.05 17.11
CA VAL A 40 18.52 1.83 17.69
C VAL A 40 18.09 1.98 19.14
N VAL A 41 18.71 2.88 19.91
CA VAL A 41 18.36 3.17 21.31
C VAL A 41 17.52 4.45 21.46
N GLY A 42 16.98 4.94 20.34
CA GLY A 42 15.92 5.95 20.29
C GLY A 42 16.39 7.39 20.17
N GLU A 43 17.70 7.64 20.20
CA GLU A 43 18.31 8.94 19.93
C GLU A 43 18.13 9.39 18.48
N PHE A 44 18.13 10.71 18.25
CA PHE A 44 17.99 11.30 16.92
C PHE A 44 19.31 11.94 16.49
N TYR A 45 19.64 11.88 15.20
CA TYR A 45 20.82 12.52 14.63
C TYR A 45 20.51 13.18 13.28
N PRO A 46 21.16 14.31 12.95
CA PRO A 46 21.14 14.83 11.59
C PRO A 46 22.03 13.95 10.70
N CYS A 47 21.59 13.70 9.47
CA CYS A 47 22.33 12.94 8.48
C CYS A 47 22.30 13.68 7.14
N LYS A 48 23.47 13.92 6.55
CA LYS A 48 23.55 14.53 5.22
C LYS A 48 23.02 13.56 4.16
N PRO A 49 22.30 14.03 3.13
CA PRO A 49 21.72 13.12 2.12
C PRO A 49 22.72 12.19 1.44
N ASP A 50 23.90 12.71 1.10
CA ASP A 50 25.01 11.93 0.52
C ASP A 50 25.51 10.86 1.49
N VAL A 51 25.69 11.20 2.78
CA VAL A 51 26.08 10.22 3.82
C VAL A 51 24.99 9.18 4.02
N PHE A 52 23.72 9.58 3.99
CA PHE A 52 22.60 8.65 4.11
C PHE A 52 22.61 7.63 2.97
N GLU A 53 22.71 8.09 1.73
CA GLU A 53 22.77 7.24 0.54
C GLU A 53 24.00 6.31 0.52
N MET A 54 25.13 6.76 1.10
CA MET A 54 26.34 5.94 1.21
C MET A 54 26.30 4.90 2.33
N THR A 55 25.54 5.15 3.40
CA THR A 55 25.56 4.31 4.62
C THR A 55 24.30 3.47 4.82
N TYR A 56 23.23 3.78 4.09
CA TYR A 56 21.98 3.03 4.12
C TYR A 56 21.63 2.51 2.73
N GLU A 57 21.40 1.21 2.64
CA GLU A 57 20.82 0.59 1.45
C GLU A 57 19.30 0.58 1.57
N LYS A 58 18.60 0.79 0.46
CA LYS A 58 17.15 0.55 0.42
C LYS A 58 16.92 -0.93 0.69
N GLU A 59 16.15 -1.24 1.71
CA GLU A 59 15.68 -2.61 1.91
C GLU A 59 14.78 -2.96 0.71
N GLU A 60 15.15 -3.99 -0.04
CA GLU A 60 14.28 -4.51 -1.10
C GLU A 60 12.98 -4.99 -0.43
N THR A 61 11.85 -4.43 -0.87
CA THR A 61 10.56 -4.92 -0.41
C THR A 61 10.46 -6.40 -0.79
N LYS A 62 10.15 -7.27 0.18
CA LYS A 62 9.89 -8.71 -0.05
C LYS A 62 8.78 -8.97 -1.08
N TYR A 63 8.03 -7.93 -1.43
CA TYR A 63 6.92 -7.97 -2.35
C TYR A 63 7.34 -7.71 -3.79
N VAL A 64 6.70 -8.40 -4.72
CA VAL A 64 6.91 -8.27 -6.16
C VAL A 64 5.98 -7.19 -6.70
N LYS A 65 6.53 -6.21 -7.43
CA LYS A 65 5.75 -5.15 -8.08
C LYS A 65 4.88 -5.74 -9.19
N LEU A 66 3.58 -5.47 -9.14
CA LEU A 66 2.61 -5.89 -10.15
C LEU A 66 2.90 -5.21 -11.50
N GLN A 67 2.96 -6.02 -12.56
CA GLN A 67 3.22 -5.57 -13.93
C GLN A 67 1.98 -5.78 -14.81
N HIS A 68 1.58 -4.73 -15.54
CA HIS A 68 0.54 -4.80 -16.56
C HIS A 68 0.57 -3.53 -17.44
N ASP A 69 0.35 -3.66 -18.75
CA ASP A 69 0.51 -2.56 -19.72
C ASP A 69 -0.41 -1.36 -19.46
N LEU A 70 -1.58 -1.60 -18.85
CA LEU A 70 -2.53 -0.54 -18.49
C LEU A 70 -2.28 0.07 -17.10
N LEU A 71 -1.30 -0.41 -16.33
CA LEU A 71 -0.97 0.16 -15.03
C LEU A 71 -0.05 1.38 -15.17
N THR A 72 -0.26 2.36 -14.31
CA THR A 72 0.63 3.52 -14.14
C THR A 72 1.21 3.49 -12.74
N SER A 73 2.50 3.82 -12.61
CA SER A 73 3.18 3.97 -11.32
C SER A 73 3.28 5.43 -10.86
N LYS A 74 2.54 6.37 -11.47
CA LYS A 74 2.77 7.80 -11.25
C LYS A 74 2.53 8.28 -9.80
N TYR A 75 1.52 7.72 -9.14
CA TYR A 75 1.10 8.16 -7.79
C TYR A 75 1.09 7.01 -6.79
N THR A 76 0.81 5.80 -7.27
CA THR A 76 0.78 4.60 -6.45
C THR A 76 1.36 3.44 -7.22
N GLU A 77 1.86 2.46 -6.49
CA GLU A 77 2.36 1.20 -7.01
C GLU A 77 1.69 0.05 -6.27
N VAL A 78 1.43 -1.04 -6.98
CA VAL A 78 0.82 -2.24 -6.39
C VAL A 78 1.88 -3.32 -6.31
N TYR A 79 1.98 -3.95 -5.16
CA TYR A 79 2.88 -5.05 -4.87
C TYR A 79 2.10 -6.26 -4.38
N HIS A 80 2.63 -7.46 -4.59
CA HIS A 80 2.06 -8.70 -4.06
C HIS A 80 3.15 -9.61 -3.46
N GLU A 81 2.75 -10.59 -2.66
CA GLU A 81 3.69 -11.55 -2.06
C GLU A 81 4.54 -12.29 -3.11
N PRO A 82 5.77 -12.68 -2.78
CA PRO A 82 6.63 -13.39 -3.72
C PRO A 82 6.08 -14.78 -4.02
N GLY A 83 6.43 -15.33 -5.19
CA GLY A 83 5.96 -16.65 -5.62
C GLY A 83 6.28 -17.79 -4.64
N SER A 84 7.32 -17.63 -3.81
CA SER A 84 7.69 -18.58 -2.75
C SER A 84 6.71 -18.61 -1.57
N GLU A 85 5.91 -17.57 -1.38
CA GLU A 85 4.93 -17.45 -0.29
C GLU A 85 3.49 -17.71 -0.77
N MET A 86 3.25 -17.70 -2.09
CA MET A 86 1.93 -17.96 -2.67
C MET A 86 1.43 -19.36 -2.32
N GLN A 87 0.21 -19.43 -1.80
CA GLN A 87 -0.52 -20.69 -1.60
C GLN A 87 -1.62 -20.81 -2.64
N TYR A 88 -2.19 -22.01 -2.80
CA TYR A 88 -3.36 -22.26 -3.68
C TYR A 88 -3.23 -21.76 -5.13
N GLY A 89 -2.00 -21.57 -5.62
CA GLY A 89 -1.72 -21.19 -7.01
C GLY A 89 -1.98 -19.73 -7.37
N ALA A 90 -2.12 -18.83 -6.39
CA ALA A 90 -2.32 -17.40 -6.62
C ALA A 90 -1.72 -16.54 -5.50
N PRO A 91 -1.40 -15.26 -5.76
CA PRO A 91 -1.13 -14.29 -4.71
C PRO A 91 -2.40 -13.98 -3.90
N HIS A 92 -2.25 -13.93 -2.58
CA HIS A 92 -3.34 -13.61 -1.65
C HIS A 92 -3.12 -12.28 -0.94
N ARG A 93 -1.88 -11.81 -0.83
CA ARG A 93 -1.54 -10.55 -0.16
C ARG A 93 -1.08 -9.51 -1.18
N PHE A 94 -1.73 -8.36 -1.16
CA PHE A 94 -1.41 -7.21 -1.99
C PHE A 94 -1.28 -5.94 -1.14
N THR A 95 -0.35 -5.08 -1.50
CA THR A 95 -0.15 -3.78 -0.86
C THR A 95 -0.09 -2.70 -1.91
N VAL A 96 -0.85 -1.62 -1.71
CA VAL A 96 -0.75 -0.41 -2.51
C VAL A 96 0.16 0.57 -1.76
N ILE A 97 1.24 0.98 -2.40
CA ILE A 97 2.25 1.87 -1.83
C ILE A 97 2.20 3.21 -2.56
N GLY A 98 2.38 4.29 -1.81
CA GLY A 98 2.54 5.63 -2.33
C GLY A 98 3.81 5.83 -3.16
N ASN A 99 3.70 6.53 -4.28
CA ASN A 99 4.82 6.88 -5.15
C ASN A 99 4.82 8.38 -5.52
N HIS A 100 4.65 9.24 -4.51
CA HIS A 100 4.66 10.69 -4.65
C HIS A 100 5.26 11.31 -3.39
N ASP A 101 5.94 12.45 -3.50
CA ASP A 101 6.77 13.06 -2.45
C ASP A 101 6.13 13.05 -1.05
N ASP A 102 4.85 13.44 -0.95
CA ASP A 102 4.12 13.53 0.32
C ASP A 102 3.88 12.18 1.03
N TYR A 103 3.97 11.07 0.31
CA TYR A 103 3.62 9.73 0.82
C TYR A 103 4.43 8.59 0.17
N PHE A 104 5.63 8.89 -0.33
CA PHE A 104 6.49 7.93 -1.02
C PHE A 104 6.87 6.79 -0.07
N GLY A 105 6.66 5.55 -0.50
CA GLY A 105 6.95 4.35 0.28
C GLY A 105 5.93 4.03 1.39
N ILE A 106 4.90 4.85 1.58
CA ILE A 106 3.88 4.63 2.61
C ILE A 106 2.82 3.63 2.11
N PRO A 107 2.53 2.54 2.85
CA PRO A 107 1.38 1.67 2.54
C PRO A 107 0.06 2.44 2.66
N LEU A 108 -0.71 2.48 1.59
CA LEU A 108 -2.01 3.15 1.50
C LEU A 108 -3.17 2.18 1.71
N ALA A 109 -2.99 0.92 1.32
CA ALA A 109 -3.97 -0.15 1.50
C ALA A 109 -3.29 -1.51 1.48
N GLU A 110 -3.79 -2.41 2.32
CA GLU A 110 -3.44 -3.83 2.30
C GLU A 110 -4.69 -4.65 2.02
N ILE A 111 -4.57 -5.60 1.11
CA ILE A 111 -5.65 -6.50 0.70
C ILE A 111 -5.19 -7.93 0.94
N HIS A 112 -6.00 -8.66 1.68
CA HIS A 112 -5.80 -10.09 1.93
C HIS A 112 -6.99 -10.86 1.36
N PHE A 113 -6.76 -11.59 0.26
CA PHE A 113 -7.73 -12.47 -0.35
C PHE A 113 -7.86 -13.77 0.43
N GLN A 114 -9.06 -14.35 0.38
CA GLN A 114 -9.37 -15.65 0.97
C GLN A 114 -8.38 -16.73 0.52
N GLU A 115 -7.66 -17.32 1.48
CA GLU A 115 -6.75 -18.43 1.28
C GLU A 115 -7.48 -19.76 1.49
N GLY A 116 -7.56 -20.56 0.43
CA GLY A 116 -8.18 -21.88 0.45
C GLY A 116 -9.70 -21.89 0.56
N PRO A 117 -10.33 -23.08 0.49
CA PRO A 117 -11.79 -23.20 0.50
C PRO A 117 -12.41 -22.85 1.87
N ILE A 118 -13.45 -22.02 1.88
CA ILE A 118 -14.07 -21.50 3.10
C ILE A 118 -14.55 -22.60 4.06
N LYS A 119 -15.04 -23.75 3.58
CA LYS A 119 -15.51 -24.83 4.46
C LYS A 119 -14.36 -25.60 5.12
N GLU A 120 -13.15 -25.49 4.59
CA GLU A 120 -11.95 -26.14 5.12
C GLU A 120 -11.16 -25.18 6.01
N CYS A 121 -11.02 -23.92 5.60
CA CYS A 121 -10.13 -22.94 6.25
C CYS A 121 -10.86 -21.81 6.98
N GLY A 122 -12.19 -21.74 6.90
CA GLY A 122 -12.98 -20.61 7.39
C GLY A 122 -12.81 -19.37 6.52
N VAL A 123 -13.40 -18.25 6.94
CA VAL A 123 -13.22 -16.94 6.30
C VAL A 123 -11.96 -16.29 6.85
N ASN A 124 -10.97 -16.06 6.00
CA ASN A 124 -9.67 -15.48 6.37
C ASN A 124 -9.24 -14.32 5.47
N GLY A 125 -10.05 -13.96 4.47
CA GLY A 125 -9.78 -12.84 3.58
C GLY A 125 -11.00 -12.47 2.73
N VAL A 126 -10.83 -11.48 1.86
CA VAL A 126 -11.88 -11.02 0.94
C VAL A 126 -11.99 -11.93 -0.29
N CYS A 127 -13.16 -11.97 -0.90
CA CYS A 127 -13.37 -12.59 -2.20
C CYS A 127 -13.11 -11.58 -3.33
N ASN A 128 -12.91 -12.08 -4.55
CA ASN A 128 -12.79 -11.21 -5.75
C ASN A 128 -14.03 -10.32 -5.93
N GLU A 129 -15.19 -10.91 -5.63
CA GLU A 129 -16.51 -10.29 -5.74
C GLU A 129 -16.65 -9.07 -4.82
N ASP A 130 -16.05 -9.08 -3.63
CA ASP A 130 -16.14 -7.98 -2.67
C ASP A 130 -15.47 -6.71 -3.24
N LEU A 131 -14.26 -6.85 -3.78
CA LEU A 131 -13.52 -5.74 -4.36
C LEU A 131 -14.18 -5.23 -5.66
N ILE A 132 -14.66 -6.13 -6.51
CA ILE A 132 -15.39 -5.76 -7.72
C ILE A 132 -16.66 -4.97 -7.34
N ALA A 133 -17.41 -5.40 -6.33
CA ALA A 133 -18.60 -4.70 -5.86
C ALA A 133 -18.29 -3.29 -5.32
N MET A 134 -17.18 -3.12 -4.59
CA MET A 134 -16.73 -1.80 -4.15
C MET A 134 -16.44 -0.87 -5.33
N VAL A 135 -15.77 -1.37 -6.37
CA VAL A 135 -15.45 -0.57 -7.57
C VAL A 135 -16.71 -0.22 -8.36
N ILE A 136 -17.63 -1.17 -8.57
CA ILE A 136 -18.93 -0.91 -9.22
C ILE A 136 -19.67 0.19 -8.47
N CYS A 137 -19.86 0.04 -7.17
CA CYS A 137 -20.56 1.03 -6.34
C CYS A 137 -19.96 2.43 -6.49
N ARG A 138 -18.63 2.55 -6.43
CA ARG A 138 -17.94 3.83 -6.60
C ARG A 138 -18.16 4.44 -7.99
N LEU A 139 -18.04 3.63 -9.04
CA LEU A 139 -18.23 4.11 -10.42
C LEU A 139 -19.68 4.50 -10.69
N GLU A 140 -20.66 3.78 -10.16
CA GLU A 140 -22.08 4.14 -10.28
C GLU A 140 -22.37 5.51 -9.66
N HIS A 141 -21.77 5.83 -8.51
CA HIS A 141 -21.91 7.15 -7.89
C HIS A 141 -21.31 8.25 -8.77
N PHE A 142 -20.13 8.02 -9.37
CA PHE A 142 -19.57 8.97 -10.32
C PHE A 142 -20.45 9.12 -11.56
N GLN A 143 -20.99 8.02 -12.08
CA GLN A 143 -21.83 8.00 -13.25
C GLN A 143 -23.19 8.68 -13.05
N LYS A 144 -23.72 8.67 -11.82
CA LYS A 144 -24.94 9.41 -11.45
C LYS A 144 -24.67 10.90 -11.19
N GLY A 145 -23.41 11.27 -10.93
CA GLY A 145 -23.01 12.63 -10.56
C GLY A 145 -22.40 13.44 -11.70
N GLN A 146 -21.68 14.50 -11.33
CA GLN A 146 -21.03 15.42 -12.27
C GLN A 146 -19.86 14.82 -13.05
N PHE A 147 -19.38 13.65 -12.64
CA PHE A 147 -18.24 12.95 -13.26
C PHE A 147 -18.70 11.84 -14.22
N ALA A 148 -19.95 11.89 -14.67
CA ALA A 148 -20.50 10.93 -15.60
C ALA A 148 -19.78 10.96 -16.94
N CYS A 149 -19.38 9.79 -17.44
CA CYS A 149 -18.75 9.66 -18.74
C CYS A 149 -19.06 8.30 -19.39
N ARG A 150 -18.65 8.12 -20.65
CA ARG A 150 -18.88 6.87 -21.38
C ARG A 150 -18.02 5.74 -20.83
N GLU A 151 -16.80 6.04 -20.44
CA GLU A 151 -15.80 5.10 -19.95
C GLU A 151 -16.24 4.48 -18.62
N ASN A 152 -16.79 5.30 -17.71
CA ASN A 152 -17.37 4.82 -16.45
C ASN A 152 -18.53 3.84 -16.72
N ALA A 153 -19.46 4.18 -17.63
CA ALA A 153 -20.57 3.28 -17.97
C ALA A 153 -20.07 1.94 -18.55
N LEU A 154 -19.08 1.97 -19.45
CA LEU A 154 -18.48 0.76 -20.02
C LEU A 154 -17.76 -0.07 -18.95
N ALA A 155 -17.02 0.57 -18.05
CA ALA A 155 -16.33 -0.10 -16.96
C ALA A 155 -17.32 -0.79 -16.01
N ILE A 156 -18.42 -0.12 -15.63
CA ILE A 156 -19.49 -0.71 -14.81
C ILE A 156 -20.02 -1.98 -15.48
N THR A 157 -20.43 -1.91 -16.75
CA THR A 157 -20.96 -3.08 -17.48
C THR A 157 -19.96 -4.24 -17.49
N LYS A 158 -18.67 -3.97 -17.68
CA LYS A 158 -17.64 -5.03 -17.72
C LYS A 158 -17.32 -5.62 -16.36
N LEU A 159 -17.39 -4.83 -15.30
CA LEU A 159 -17.25 -5.32 -13.94
C LEU A 159 -18.47 -6.15 -13.50
N GLU A 160 -19.68 -5.74 -13.86
CA GLU A 160 -20.90 -6.53 -13.62
C GLU A 160 -20.89 -7.86 -14.37
N GLU A 161 -20.42 -7.87 -15.63
CA GLU A 161 -20.24 -9.08 -16.41
C GLU A 161 -19.20 -10.02 -15.76
N ALA A 162 -18.07 -9.47 -15.28
CA ALA A 162 -17.08 -10.25 -14.53
C ALA A 162 -17.70 -10.87 -13.25
N LEU A 163 -18.47 -10.08 -12.50
CA LEU A 163 -19.17 -10.55 -11.30
C LEU A 163 -20.17 -11.66 -11.60
N LEU A 164 -20.90 -11.56 -12.72
CA LEU A 164 -21.81 -12.60 -13.20
C LEU A 164 -21.06 -13.91 -13.45
N TRP A 165 -19.91 -13.87 -14.10
CA TRP A 165 -19.13 -15.09 -14.40
C TRP A 165 -18.56 -15.74 -13.14
N LEU A 166 -18.09 -14.94 -12.19
CA LEU A 166 -17.60 -15.43 -10.89
C LEU A 166 -18.72 -16.11 -10.10
N ARG A 167 -19.90 -15.46 -9.99
CA ARG A 167 -21.07 -16.04 -9.32
C ARG A 167 -21.59 -17.29 -10.02
N LYS A 168 -21.62 -17.31 -11.35
CA LYS A 168 -22.02 -18.51 -12.11
C LYS A 168 -21.14 -19.70 -11.79
N ARG A 169 -19.82 -19.49 -11.63
CA ARG A 169 -18.89 -20.54 -11.19
C ARG A 169 -19.24 -21.03 -9.78
N THR A 170 -19.51 -20.12 -8.84
CA THR A 170 -19.88 -20.46 -7.47
C THR A 170 -21.20 -21.25 -7.42
N MET A 171 -22.25 -20.76 -8.07
CA MET A 171 -23.55 -21.44 -8.16
C MET A 171 -23.44 -22.83 -8.80
N GLY A 172 -22.61 -22.99 -9.84
CA GLY A 172 -22.35 -24.29 -10.45
C GLY A 172 -21.72 -25.29 -9.48
N ARG A 173 -20.90 -24.82 -8.54
CA ARG A 173 -20.32 -25.66 -7.48
C ARG A 173 -21.34 -25.98 -6.39
N GLU A 174 -22.20 -25.03 -6.03
CA GLU A 174 -23.28 -25.24 -5.06
C GLU A 174 -24.27 -26.29 -5.56
N GLN A 175 -24.69 -26.20 -6.83
CA GLN A 175 -25.59 -27.17 -7.45
C GLN A 175 -25.02 -28.59 -7.48
N ARG A 176 -23.69 -28.72 -7.55
CA ARG A 176 -22.98 -30.00 -7.48
C ARG A 176 -22.67 -30.45 -6.04
N GLY A 177 -22.98 -29.62 -5.03
CA GLY A 177 -22.67 -29.90 -3.62
C GLY A 177 -21.20 -29.78 -3.24
N VAL A 178 -20.36 -29.18 -4.09
CA VAL A 178 -18.89 -29.08 -3.93
C VAL A 178 -18.41 -27.63 -3.71
N GLU A 179 -19.33 -26.71 -3.43
CA GLU A 179 -18.96 -25.34 -3.08
C GLU A 179 -18.19 -25.33 -1.75
N GLY A 180 -17.13 -24.53 -1.70
CA GLY A 180 -16.29 -24.42 -0.51
C GLY A 180 -15.35 -25.61 -0.22
N THR A 181 -15.12 -26.53 -1.17
CA THR A 181 -14.14 -27.64 -1.04
C THR A 181 -13.15 -27.68 -2.21
N ASN A 182 -12.06 -28.46 -2.13
CA ASN A 182 -11.15 -28.67 -3.28
C ASN A 182 -11.66 -29.66 -4.35
N GLN A 183 -12.89 -30.18 -4.23
CA GLN A 183 -13.43 -31.16 -5.17
C GLN A 183 -13.88 -30.49 -6.48
N VAL A 184 -13.54 -31.12 -7.62
CA VAL A 184 -13.82 -30.66 -8.98
C VAL A 184 -15.30 -30.87 -9.35
#